data_AF-A0A8S4PWL8-F1
#
_entry.id   AF-A0A8S4PWL8-F1
#
_cell.length_a   1.000
_cell.length_b   1.000
_cell.length_c   1.000
_cell.angle_alpha   90.00
_cell.angle_beta   90.00
_cell.angle_gamma   90.00
#
_symmetry.space_group_name_H-M   'P 1'
#
loop_
_entity.id
_entity.type
_entity.pdbx_description
1 polymer ?
#
loop_
_entity_poly.entity_id
_entity_poly.type
_entity_poly.pdbx_seq_one_letter_code
_entity_poly.pdbx_strand_id
1 'polypeptide(L)'
;MAQCRYFNRLYNINEIVPSLDGCNTCFCMGDGKIGCTTKACPKRGCTHNGNNYTHEESFSRGDGCNTCKCSDGDVDCTKAYCAHCEENGLFYAVGEYMNRDDPCLICQCTNNPFDITSAKIVCAVKYSCTQAPGLTP
;
A
#
# COMPACT_ATOMS: atom_id res chain seq x y z
N MET A 1 45.92 16.52 -21.27
CA MET A 1 44.55 17.01 -21.53
C MET A 1 43.75 16.80 -20.26
N ALA A 2 43.02 17.80 -19.77
CA ALA A 2 42.17 17.59 -18.59
C ALA A 2 40.97 16.72 -18.99
N GLN A 3 40.57 15.81 -18.10
CA GLN A 3 39.40 14.94 -18.23
C GLN A 3 38.63 15.02 -16.93
N CYS A 4 37.31 14.84 -17.00
CA CYS A 4 36.50 14.76 -15.80
C CYS A 4 36.42 13.32 -15.32
N ARG A 5 36.56 13.12 -14.01
CA ARG A 5 36.25 11.85 -13.35
C ARG A 5 34.83 11.92 -12.79
N TYR A 6 33.94 11.05 -13.25
CA TYR A 6 32.58 10.92 -12.73
C TYR A 6 32.20 9.45 -12.59
N PHE A 7 31.68 9.04 -11.43
CA PHE A 7 31.30 7.66 -11.11
C PHE A 7 32.33 6.60 -11.56
N ASN A 8 33.61 6.82 -11.24
CA ASN A 8 34.75 5.98 -11.61
C ASN A 8 34.99 5.80 -13.12
N ARG A 9 34.39 6.65 -13.97
CA ARG A 9 34.67 6.73 -15.40
C ARG A 9 35.33 8.06 -15.75
N LEU A 10 36.05 8.07 -16.86
CA LEU A 10 36.70 9.26 -17.42
C LEU A 10 35.88 9.75 -18.60
N TYR A 11 35.65 11.06 -18.64
CA TYR A 11 34.86 11.74 -19.67
C TYR A 11 35.67 12.88 -20.28
N ASN A 12 35.46 13.10 -21.57
CA ASN A 12 36.14 14.17 -22.30
C ASN A 12 35.52 15.53 -21.96
N ILE A 13 36.32 16.58 -22.08
CA ILE A 13 35.81 17.96 -21.94
C ILE A 13 34.69 18.18 -22.96
N ASN A 14 33.64 18.87 -22.52
CA ASN A 14 32.39 19.14 -23.21
C ASN A 14 31.46 17.93 -23.39
N GLU A 15 31.78 16.79 -22.79
CA GLU A 15 30.87 15.64 -22.81
C GLU A 15 29.66 15.87 -21.88
N ILE A 16 28.49 15.49 -22.37
CA ILE A 16 27.21 15.52 -21.65
C ILE A 16 26.87 14.08 -21.26
N VAL A 17 26.65 13.83 -19.97
CA VAL A 17 26.40 12.49 -19.42
C VAL A 17 25.18 12.49 -18.50
N PRO A 18 24.42 11.39 -18.40
CA PRO A 18 23.32 11.28 -17.44
C PRO A 18 23.84 11.31 -16.00
N SER A 19 23.09 11.98 -15.11
CA SER A 19 23.32 11.91 -13.66
C SER A 19 22.86 10.56 -13.10
N LEU A 20 23.40 10.18 -11.94
CA LEU A 20 23.03 8.96 -11.22
C LEU A 20 21.60 8.97 -10.68
N ASP A 21 21.01 10.16 -10.51
CA ASP A 21 19.61 10.32 -10.12
C ASP A 21 18.61 10.00 -11.26
N GLY A 22 19.10 9.76 -12.48
CA GLY A 22 18.28 9.37 -13.63
C GLY A 22 17.44 10.48 -14.25
N CYS A 23 17.49 11.73 -13.75
CA CYS A 23 16.68 12.84 -14.28
C CYS A 23 17.51 14.09 -14.62
N ASN A 24 18.65 14.25 -13.96
CA ASN A 24 19.58 15.34 -14.21
C ASN A 24 20.62 14.96 -15.26
N THR A 25 21.29 15.98 -15.76
CA THR A 25 22.34 15.84 -16.75
C THR A 25 23.60 16.54 -16.24
N CYS A 26 24.74 15.90 -16.42
CA CYS A 26 26.05 16.39 -16.02
C CYS A 26 26.88 16.76 -17.25
N PHE A 27 27.77 17.73 -17.09
CA PHE A 27 28.64 18.26 -18.12
C PHE A 27 30.08 18.31 -17.63
N CYS A 28 31.01 17.83 -18.45
CA CYS A 28 32.44 17.94 -18.18
C CYS A 28 32.97 19.31 -18.64
N MET A 29 33.29 20.18 -17.67
CA MET A 29 33.74 21.55 -17.92
C MET A 29 35.23 21.62 -18.29
N GLY A 30 35.63 22.73 -18.91
CA GLY A 30 37.01 22.94 -19.39
C GLY A 30 38.08 22.95 -18.28
N ASP A 31 37.69 23.15 -17.02
CA ASP A 31 38.57 23.08 -15.85
C ASP A 31 38.68 21.67 -15.25
N GLY A 32 38.11 20.65 -15.92
CA GLY A 32 38.13 19.26 -15.48
C GLY A 32 37.11 18.92 -14.38
N LYS A 33 36.18 19.83 -14.05
CA LYS A 33 35.12 19.59 -13.07
C LYS A 33 33.82 19.15 -13.76
N ILE A 34 33.00 18.42 -12.99
CA ILE A 34 31.63 18.07 -13.36
C ILE A 34 30.67 19.10 -12.78
N GLY A 35 29.80 19.65 -13.63
CA GLY A 35 28.62 20.40 -13.21
C GLY A 35 27.36 19.67 -13.67
N CYS A 36 26.36 19.52 -12.81
CA CYS A 36 25.09 18.88 -13.15
C CYS A 36 23.92 19.84 -13.01
N THR A 37 22.85 19.62 -13.77
CA THR A 37 21.56 20.29 -13.54
C THR A 37 21.00 19.90 -12.18
N THR A 38 20.20 20.78 -11.58
CA THR A 38 19.57 20.57 -10.27
C THR A 38 18.05 20.61 -10.39
N LYS A 39 17.50 19.73 -11.21
CA LYS A 39 16.05 19.53 -11.35
C LYS A 39 15.55 18.66 -10.22
N ALA A 40 14.35 18.95 -9.73
CA ALA A 40 13.61 18.01 -8.89
C ALA A 40 13.20 16.81 -9.75
N CYS A 41 13.71 15.62 -9.42
CA CYS A 41 13.36 14.42 -10.16
C CYS A 41 11.89 14.04 -9.94
N PRO A 42 11.16 13.60 -10.98
CA PRO A 42 9.83 13.05 -10.81
C PRO A 42 9.88 11.87 -9.84
N LYS A 43 8.93 11.86 -8.91
CA LYS A 43 8.77 10.75 -7.97
C LYS A 43 8.09 9.58 -8.65
N ARG A 44 8.61 8.37 -8.43
CA ARG A 44 8.09 7.16 -9.07
C ARG A 44 6.82 6.69 -8.38
N GLY A 45 5.85 6.25 -9.18
CA GLY A 45 4.73 5.44 -8.70
C GLY A 45 5.20 4.04 -8.33
N CYS A 46 4.34 3.29 -7.64
CA CYS A 46 4.62 1.95 -7.14
C CYS A 46 3.68 0.92 -7.75
N THR A 47 4.13 -0.32 -7.85
CA THR A 47 3.27 -1.46 -8.19
C THR A 47 3.17 -2.40 -7.00
N HIS A 48 1.96 -2.69 -6.54
CA HIS A 48 1.71 -3.62 -5.43
C HIS A 48 0.56 -4.57 -5.78
N ASN A 49 0.81 -5.88 -5.69
CA ASN A 49 -0.17 -6.93 -6.01
C ASN A 49 -0.87 -6.75 -7.37
N GLY A 50 -0.13 -6.29 -8.38
CA GLY A 50 -0.66 -6.04 -9.73
C GLY A 50 -1.37 -4.69 -9.93
N ASN A 51 -1.56 -3.90 -8.88
CA ASN A 51 -2.13 -2.56 -8.95
C ASN A 51 -1.05 -1.48 -8.96
N ASN A 52 -1.34 -0.35 -9.60
CA ASN A 52 -0.43 0.80 -9.69
C ASN A 52 -0.92 1.93 -8.78
N TYR A 53 0.02 2.54 -8.05
CA TYR A 53 -0.21 3.61 -7.09
C TYR A 53 0.69 4.80 -7.39
N THR A 54 0.17 6.00 -7.25
CA THR A 54 0.93 7.24 -7.40
C THR A 54 1.80 7.49 -6.16
N HIS A 55 2.86 8.29 -6.31
CA HIS A 55 3.71 8.66 -5.17
C HIS A 55 2.88 9.32 -4.07
N GLU A 56 3.14 8.94 -2.82
CA GLU A 56 2.44 9.35 -1.59
C GLU A 56 1.01 8.80 -1.44
N GLU A 57 0.51 8.05 -2.44
CA GLU A 57 -0.78 7.39 -2.34
C GLU A 57 -0.78 6.35 -1.21
N SER A 58 -1.83 6.40 -0.39
CA SER A 58 -2.08 5.45 0.68
C SER A 58 -3.24 4.53 0.30
N PHE A 59 -3.10 3.23 0.56
CA PHE A 59 -4.08 2.22 0.16
C PHE A 59 -4.19 1.09 1.20
N SER A 60 -5.30 0.36 1.17
CA SER A 60 -5.49 -0.81 2.03
C SER A 60 -4.60 -1.97 1.57
N ARG A 61 -3.99 -2.68 2.51
CA ARG A 61 -3.23 -3.91 2.22
C ARG A 61 -4.12 -5.09 1.82
N GLY A 62 -5.42 -5.00 2.09
CA GLY A 62 -6.40 -6.05 1.82
C GLY A 62 -6.52 -7.11 2.92
N ASP A 63 -5.82 -6.95 4.05
CA ASP A 63 -5.91 -7.83 5.22
C ASP A 63 -6.88 -7.29 6.31
N GLY A 64 -7.63 -6.23 5.98
CA GLY A 64 -8.66 -5.64 6.84
C GLY A 64 -8.15 -4.66 7.90
N CYS A 65 -6.83 -4.55 8.13
CA CYS A 65 -6.31 -3.67 9.17
C CYS A 65 -5.05 -2.88 8.80
N ASN A 66 -4.22 -3.38 7.88
CA ASN A 66 -3.00 -2.69 7.50
C ASN A 66 -3.21 -1.76 6.31
N THR A 67 -2.46 -0.67 6.31
CA THR A 67 -2.39 0.29 5.21
C THR A 67 -0.98 0.35 4.67
N CYS A 68 -0.88 0.64 3.39
CA CYS A 68 0.37 0.81 2.67
C CYS A 68 0.46 2.22 2.09
N LYS A 69 1.68 2.70 1.88
CA LYS A 69 1.99 3.98 1.26
C LYS A 69 3.06 3.80 0.19
N CYS A 70 2.83 4.39 -0.97
CA CYS A 70 3.82 4.44 -2.04
C CYS A 70 4.83 5.57 -1.80
N SER A 71 6.12 5.25 -1.76
CA SER A 71 7.21 6.21 -1.63
C SER A 71 8.29 5.94 -2.68
N ASP A 72 8.29 6.77 -3.72
CA ASP A 72 9.31 6.79 -4.78
C ASP A 72 9.66 5.43 -5.40
N GLY A 73 8.62 4.63 -5.71
CA GLY A 73 8.75 3.29 -6.29
C GLY A 73 8.72 2.14 -5.27
N ASP A 74 8.90 2.45 -3.99
CA ASP A 74 8.84 1.49 -2.90
C ASP A 74 7.50 1.54 -2.17
N VAL A 75 7.04 0.40 -1.66
CA VAL A 75 5.80 0.31 -0.89
C VAL A 75 6.13 -0.03 0.56
N ASP A 76 5.74 0.85 1.47
CA ASP A 76 5.85 0.61 2.91
C ASP A 76 4.45 0.38 3.51
N CYS A 77 4.30 -0.65 4.33
CA CYS A 77 3.01 -1.02 4.92
C CYS A 77 3.12 -1.12 6.43
N THR A 78 2.03 -0.76 7.12
CA THR A 78 1.90 -1.04 8.55
C THR A 78 1.95 -2.54 8.80
N LYS A 79 2.42 -2.92 9.99
CA LYS A 79 2.61 -4.31 10.42
C LYS A 79 1.84 -4.58 11.72
N ALA A 80 0.58 -4.16 11.76
CA ALA A 80 -0.32 -4.48 12.86
C ALA A 80 -0.76 -5.95 12.76
N TYR A 81 -0.98 -6.56 13.93
CA TYR A 81 -1.68 -7.83 13.99
C TYR A 81 -3.15 -7.59 13.63
N CYS A 82 -3.62 -8.22 12.55
CA CYS A 82 -5.03 -8.13 12.17
C CYS A 82 -5.82 -9.20 12.92
N ALA A 83 -6.72 -8.75 13.80
CA ALA A 83 -7.72 -9.61 14.40
C ALA A 83 -8.62 -10.21 13.30
N HIS A 84 -9.10 -11.44 13.53
CA HIS A 84 -9.94 -12.17 12.60
C HIS A 84 -10.96 -13.02 13.36
N CYS A 85 -12.04 -13.36 12.70
CA CYS A 85 -13.00 -14.34 13.18
C CYS A 85 -12.75 -15.67 12.46
N GLU A 86 -12.90 -16.79 13.18
CA GLU A 86 -12.87 -18.12 12.59
C GLU A 86 -14.24 -18.79 12.73
N GLU A 87 -14.76 -19.33 11.65
CA GLU A 87 -15.99 -20.13 11.65
C GLU A 87 -15.90 -21.26 10.64
N ASN A 88 -16.15 -22.50 11.08
CA ASN A 88 -16.08 -23.70 10.25
C ASN A 88 -14.76 -23.83 9.46
N GLY A 89 -13.65 -23.36 10.04
CA GLY A 89 -12.32 -23.36 9.41
C GLY A 89 -12.11 -22.27 8.34
N LEU A 90 -13.07 -21.36 8.17
CA LEU A 90 -12.93 -20.16 7.35
C LEU A 90 -12.54 -18.96 8.23
N PHE A 91 -11.63 -18.15 7.71
CA PHE A 91 -11.15 -16.93 8.35
C PHE A 91 -11.81 -15.71 7.72
N TYR A 92 -12.31 -14.82 8.56
CA TYR A 92 -12.94 -13.56 8.15
C TYR A 92 -12.18 -12.39 8.73
N ALA A 93 -11.78 -11.47 7.87
CA ALA A 93 -11.21 -10.20 8.29
C ALA A 93 -12.26 -9.33 8.97
N VAL A 94 -11.83 -8.47 9.88
CA VAL A 94 -12.72 -7.50 10.51
C VAL A 94 -13.39 -6.64 9.44
N GLY A 95 -14.72 -6.50 9.54
CA GLY A 95 -15.56 -5.81 8.57
C GLY A 95 -16.23 -6.74 7.56
N GLU A 96 -15.74 -7.96 7.36
CA GLU A 96 -16.36 -8.92 6.45
C GLU A 96 -17.69 -9.47 6.99
N TYR A 97 -18.61 -9.71 6.06
CA TYR A 97 -19.88 -10.37 6.33
C TYR A 97 -19.80 -11.85 6.01
N MET A 98 -20.49 -12.65 6.82
CA MET A 98 -20.52 -14.11 6.68
C MET A 98 -21.89 -14.57 6.21
N ASN A 99 -21.90 -15.55 5.32
CA ASN A 99 -23.13 -16.23 4.92
C ASN A 99 -23.60 -17.16 6.03
N ARG A 100 -24.89 -17.10 6.33
CA ARG A 100 -25.55 -17.97 7.31
C ARG A 100 -26.64 -18.77 6.60
N ASP A 101 -26.84 -20.01 7.07
CA ASP A 101 -27.92 -20.86 6.60
C ASP A 101 -29.28 -20.22 6.89
N ASP A 102 -29.40 -19.49 8.01
CA ASP A 102 -30.55 -18.66 8.29
C ASP A 102 -30.50 -17.36 7.47
N PRO A 103 -31.39 -17.20 6.46
CA PRO A 103 -31.41 -16.00 5.63
C PRO A 103 -31.80 -14.74 6.40
N CYS A 104 -32.36 -14.87 7.60
CA CYS A 104 -32.73 -13.77 8.48
C CYS A 104 -31.60 -13.27 9.36
N LEU A 105 -30.49 -14.01 9.47
CA LEU A 105 -29.31 -13.54 10.17
C LEU A 105 -28.38 -12.80 9.19
N ILE A 106 -27.89 -11.64 9.63
CA ILE A 106 -26.72 -11.00 9.06
C ILE A 106 -25.64 -10.97 10.13
N CYS A 107 -24.49 -11.57 9.83
CA CYS A 107 -23.37 -11.65 10.77
C CYS A 107 -22.15 -10.96 10.16
N GLN A 108 -21.46 -10.20 11.00
CA GLN A 108 -20.24 -9.49 10.62
C GLN A 108 -19.12 -9.84 11.61
N CYS A 109 -17.90 -9.99 11.09
CA CYS A 109 -16.72 -10.03 11.93
C CYS A 109 -16.39 -8.62 12.42
N THR A 110 -16.34 -8.43 13.74
CA THR A 110 -16.12 -7.11 14.36
C THR A 110 -14.97 -7.18 15.35
N ASN A 111 -14.21 -6.08 15.48
CA ASN A 111 -13.20 -5.97 16.52
C ASN A 111 -13.85 -6.10 17.90
N ASN A 112 -13.14 -6.73 18.83
CA ASN A 112 -13.53 -6.69 20.23
C ASN A 112 -13.30 -5.27 20.78
N PRO A 113 -14.32 -4.62 21.38
CA PRO A 113 -14.21 -3.24 21.86
C PRO A 113 -13.13 -3.03 22.93
N PHE A 114 -12.76 -4.10 23.65
CA PHE A 114 -11.81 -4.03 24.77
C PHE A 114 -10.43 -4.63 24.43
N ASP A 115 -10.29 -5.27 23.26
CA ASP A 115 -9.04 -5.88 22.81
C ASP A 115 -9.01 -5.93 21.28
N ILE A 116 -8.37 -4.93 20.67
CA ILE A 116 -8.25 -4.79 19.21
C ILE A 116 -7.41 -5.89 18.53
N THR A 117 -6.77 -6.77 19.31
CA THR A 117 -6.08 -7.95 18.77
C THR A 117 -7.00 -9.17 18.68
N SER A 118 -8.24 -9.05 19.16
CA SER A 118 -9.27 -10.08 19.05
C SER A 118 -10.48 -9.56 18.28
N ALA A 119 -11.16 -10.47 17.59
CA ALA A 119 -12.40 -10.18 16.89
C ALA A 119 -13.47 -11.19 17.28
N LYS A 120 -14.73 -10.79 17.12
CA LYS A 120 -15.88 -11.63 17.38
C LYS A 120 -16.93 -11.48 16.30
N ILE A 121 -17.64 -12.57 16.09
CA ILE A 121 -18.80 -12.61 15.21
C ILE A 121 -19.97 -11.95 15.94
N VAL A 122 -20.57 -10.93 15.32
CA VAL A 122 -21.79 -10.30 15.81
C VAL A 122 -22.88 -10.50 14.77
N CYS A 123 -23.99 -11.10 15.19
CA CYS A 123 -25.14 -11.38 14.36
C CYS A 123 -26.32 -10.50 14.77
N ALA A 124 -27.09 -10.05 13.79
CA ALA A 124 -28.35 -9.35 13.99
C ALA A 124 -29.43 -9.94 13.06
N VAL A 125 -30.68 -9.85 13.50
CA VAL A 125 -31.82 -10.25 12.67
C VAL A 125 -32.12 -9.13 11.68
N LYS A 126 -32.25 -9.47 10.40
CA LYS A 126 -32.66 -8.53 9.35
C LYS A 126 -34.05 -7.99 9.67
N TYR A 127 -34.24 -6.68 9.53
CA TYR A 127 -35.52 -6.03 9.78
C TYR A 127 -36.67 -6.64 8.97
N SER A 128 -36.41 -7.04 7.72
CA SER A 128 -37.39 -7.72 6.85
C SER A 128 -37.96 -9.00 7.44
N CYS A 129 -37.22 -9.68 8.33
CA CYS A 129 -37.68 -10.90 9.01
C CYS A 129 -38.45 -10.63 10.29
N THR A 130 -38.24 -9.48 10.94
CA THR A 130 -38.99 -9.09 12.14
C THR A 130 -40.44 -8.69 11.86
N GLN A 131 -40.80 -8.49 10.59
CA GLN A 131 -42.15 -8.10 10.16
C GLN A 131 -42.91 -9.23 9.46
N ALA A 132 -42.32 -10.42 9.34
CA ALA A 132 -42.99 -11.57 8.74
C ALA A 132 -44.04 -12.13 9.74
N PRO A 133 -45.34 -12.21 9.39
CA PRO A 133 -46.32 -12.84 10.26
C PRO A 133 -46.01 -14.35 10.30
N GLY A 134 -45.66 -14.88 11.48
CA GLY A 134 -45.61 -16.34 11.71
C GLY A 134 -44.27 -16.95 12.15
N LEU A 135 -43.24 -16.17 12.46
CA LEU A 135 -42.02 -16.69 13.08
C LEU A 135 -41.91 -16.16 14.52
N THR A 136 -42.22 -17.01 15.49
CA THR A 136 -41.94 -16.79 16.92
C THR A 136 -40.59 -17.39 17.31
N PRO A 137 -39.94 -16.92 18.40
CA PRO A 137 -38.65 -17.42 18.88
C PRO A 137 -38.63 -18.93 19.15
#